data_AF-D3P0V8-F1
#
_entry.id   AF-D3P0V8-F1
#
_cell.length_a   1.000
_cell.length_b   1.000
_cell.length_c   1.000
_cell.angle_alpha   90.00
_cell.angle_beta   90.00
_cell.angle_gamma   90.00
#
_symmetry.space_group_name_H-M   'P 1'
#
loop_
_entity.id
_entity.type
_entity.pdbx_description
1 polymer ?
#
loop_
_entity_poly.entity_id
_entity_poly.type
_entity_poly.pdbx_seq_one_letter_code
_entity_poly.pdbx_strand_id
1 'polypeptide(L)'
;MSCSQPTHPLITHESVSEAVSKIVSKDHAYPSYRRIRAEIGGGSLRDVSRFIHDIRKTAPHLFVIQKGAVSTSGNAIAGGPVDVQSCAAAEQMRRAFDGALTAFIASIDTMRQEERRLAAEQHATALAALQNESAACRSELHALTAEIAEQEQGYEDLAQEHDRITEDRNQLAVTVAQQNAALTRMSAEIKDWQRQAADAQAAVETVNRLLSEEKAALLRSSLQLDQLRSELTDKHQVEQALDEARRENARLRGRLEVLEPFAATLAASAHREAGGKVKPAKQGSLGLPAMAAQPDS
;
A
#
# COMPACT_ATOMS: atom_id res chain seq x y z
N MET A 1 -18.87 0.36 47.72
CA MET A 1 -18.14 1.02 48.81
C MET A 1 -18.00 2.49 48.42
N SER A 2 -18.86 3.35 48.97
CA SER A 2 -18.81 4.78 48.69
C SER A 2 -17.70 5.41 49.53
N CYS A 3 -16.64 5.87 48.88
CA CYS A 3 -15.62 6.70 49.52
C CYS A 3 -16.17 8.12 49.65
N SER A 4 -16.73 8.45 50.81
CA SER A 4 -17.03 9.82 51.20
C SER A 4 -15.72 10.61 51.29
N GLN A 5 -15.48 11.52 50.35
CA GLN A 5 -14.39 12.48 50.48
C GLN A 5 -14.69 13.43 51.66
N PRO A 6 -13.70 13.72 52.53
CA PRO A 6 -13.87 14.74 53.54
C PRO A 6 -13.92 16.11 52.86
N THR A 7 -15.08 16.76 52.90
CA THR A 7 -15.22 18.19 52.58
C THR A 7 -14.33 18.98 53.53
N HIS A 8 -13.18 19.42 53.05
CA HIS A 8 -12.37 20.40 53.75
C HIS A 8 -13.17 21.71 53.82
N PRO A 9 -13.35 22.31 55.01
CA PRO A 9 -14.04 23.59 55.13
C PRO A 9 -13.30 24.64 54.29
N LEU A 10 -14.02 25.30 53.39
CA LEU A 10 -13.52 26.38 52.55
C LEU A 10 -13.02 27.52 53.46
N ILE A 11 -11.70 27.71 53.53
CA ILE A 11 -11.11 28.85 54.22
C ILE A 11 -11.43 30.11 53.41
N THR A 12 -11.99 31.12 54.06
CA THR A 12 -12.25 32.44 53.48
C THR A 12 -11.30 33.47 54.08
N HIS A 13 -11.10 34.58 53.37
CA HIS A 13 -10.29 35.71 53.86
C HIS A 13 -10.83 36.26 55.20
N GLU A 14 -12.15 36.29 55.36
CA GLU A 14 -12.83 36.81 56.54
C GLU A 14 -12.56 35.96 57.79
N SER A 15 -12.60 34.63 57.68
CA SER A 15 -12.31 33.74 58.81
C SER A 15 -10.84 33.82 59.27
N VAL A 16 -9.92 34.07 58.34
CA VAL A 16 -8.49 34.31 58.66
C VAL A 16 -8.29 35.66 59.36
N SER A 17 -8.98 36.71 58.91
CA SER A 17 -8.91 38.03 59.52
C SER A 17 -9.46 38.06 60.94
N GLU A 18 -10.60 37.39 61.17
CA GLU A 18 -11.21 37.28 62.50
C GLU A 18 -10.32 36.51 63.47
N ALA A 19 -9.73 35.39 63.03
CA ALA A 19 -8.79 34.60 63.83
C ALA A 19 -7.52 35.40 64.20
N VAL A 20 -6.97 36.20 63.28
CA VAL A 20 -5.82 37.09 63.55
C VAL A 20 -6.18 38.13 64.62
N SER A 21 -7.32 38.81 64.46
CA SER A 21 -7.78 39.83 65.40
C SER A 21 -8.00 39.23 66.81
N LYS A 22 -8.60 38.04 66.88
CA LYS A 22 -8.86 37.33 68.13
C LYS A 22 -7.58 36.91 68.84
N ILE A 23 -6.58 36.38 68.13
CA ILE A 23 -5.29 35.96 68.72
C ILE A 23 -4.51 37.18 69.23
N VAL A 24 -4.46 38.28 68.47
CA VAL A 24 -3.72 39.49 68.87
C VAL A 24 -4.41 40.18 70.05
N SER A 25 -5.73 40.25 70.05
CA SER A 25 -6.50 40.89 71.12
C SER A 25 -6.54 40.08 72.41
N LYS A 26 -6.64 38.74 72.32
CA LYS A 26 -6.82 37.87 73.51
C LYS A 26 -5.50 37.43 74.14
N ASP A 27 -4.49 37.11 73.32
CA ASP A 27 -3.24 36.51 73.81
C ASP A 27 -2.06 37.48 73.81
N HIS A 28 -2.24 38.71 73.28
CA HIS A 28 -1.20 39.73 73.09
C HIS A 28 0.08 39.17 72.43
N ALA A 29 -0.11 38.15 71.59
CA ALA A 29 0.95 37.37 70.99
C ALA A 29 0.88 37.47 69.47
N TYR A 30 2.05 37.32 68.83
CA TYR A 30 2.11 37.35 67.38
C TYR A 30 1.39 36.12 66.79
N PRO A 31 0.46 36.29 65.84
CA PRO A 31 -0.38 35.21 65.36
C PRO A 31 0.41 34.37 64.33
N SER A 32 0.82 33.16 64.73
CA SER A 32 1.55 32.24 63.86
C SER A 32 0.61 31.46 62.93
N TYR A 33 1.09 31.06 61.75
CA TYR A 33 0.30 30.34 60.74
C TYR A 33 -0.40 29.09 61.30
N ARG A 34 0.28 28.33 62.17
CA ARG A 34 -0.29 27.13 62.81
C ARG A 34 -1.39 27.47 63.81
N ARG A 35 -1.25 28.58 64.54
CA ARG A 35 -2.22 29.02 65.56
C ARG A 35 -3.50 29.56 64.90
N ILE A 36 -3.34 30.33 63.83
CA ILE A 36 -4.45 30.80 63.00
C ILE A 36 -5.20 29.62 62.38
N ARG A 37 -4.47 28.63 61.83
CA ARG A 37 -5.09 27.40 61.30
C ARG A 37 -5.85 26.60 62.36
N ALA A 38 -5.31 26.52 63.57
CA ALA A 38 -5.98 25.85 64.69
C ALA A 38 -7.27 26.59 65.11
N GLU A 39 -7.25 27.91 65.13
CA GLU A 39 -8.41 28.75 65.47
C GLU A 39 -9.54 28.65 64.43
N ILE A 40 -9.21 28.48 63.15
CA ILE A 40 -10.19 28.32 62.05
C ILE A 40 -10.70 26.86 61.94
N GLY A 41 -10.03 25.91 62.61
CA GLY A 41 -10.44 24.50 62.62
C GLY A 41 -10.03 23.69 61.38
N GLY A 42 -9.15 24.20 60.51
CA GLY A 42 -8.68 23.42 59.36
C GLY A 42 -8.06 24.18 58.18
N GLY A 43 -7.89 23.43 57.08
CA GLY A 43 -7.45 23.89 55.75
C GLY A 43 -5.94 24.01 55.52
N SER A 44 -5.52 24.48 54.34
CA SER A 44 -4.11 24.45 53.89
C SER A 44 -3.29 25.60 54.47
N LEU A 45 -2.08 25.30 54.95
CA LEU A 45 -1.12 26.34 55.37
C LEU A 45 -0.75 27.29 54.24
N ARG A 46 -0.83 26.84 52.98
CA ARG A 46 -0.57 27.66 51.80
C ARG A 46 -1.62 28.76 51.65
N ASP A 47 -2.89 28.42 51.85
CA ASP A 47 -4.02 29.35 51.72
C ASP A 47 -4.03 30.34 52.89
N VAL A 48 -3.81 29.85 54.11
CA VAL A 48 -3.65 30.70 55.30
C VAL A 48 -2.50 31.70 55.12
N SER A 49 -1.37 31.26 54.56
CA SER A 49 -0.22 32.14 54.31
C SER A 49 -0.53 33.22 53.27
N ARG A 50 -1.24 32.86 52.19
CA ARG A 50 -1.69 33.82 51.17
C ARG A 50 -2.61 34.88 51.78
N PHE A 51 -3.63 34.45 52.53
CA PHE A 51 -4.57 35.40 53.15
C PHE A 51 -3.90 36.30 54.20
N ILE A 52 -2.96 35.79 55.01
CA ILE A 52 -2.22 36.63 55.97
C ILE A 52 -1.35 37.67 55.25
N HIS A 53 -0.75 37.31 54.10
CA HIS A 53 0.00 38.25 53.30
C HIS A 53 -0.91 39.39 52.80
N ASP A 54 -2.10 39.05 52.31
CA ASP A 54 -3.09 40.02 51.86
C ASP A 54 -3.61 40.89 53.03
N ILE A 55 -3.90 40.31 54.20
CA ILE A 55 -4.35 41.04 55.39
C ILE A 55 -3.25 41.98 55.91
N ARG A 56 -1.97 41.59 55.87
CA ARG A 56 -0.87 42.51 56.23
C ARG A 56 -0.80 43.71 55.29
N LYS A 57 -1.15 43.53 54.02
CA LYS A 57 -1.15 44.60 53.03
C LYS A 57 -2.34 45.53 53.19
N THR A 58 -3.51 45.00 53.55
CA THR A 58 -4.77 45.76 53.61
C THR A 58 -5.11 46.30 55.00
N ALA A 59 -4.72 45.59 56.08
CA ALA A 59 -5.02 45.94 57.47
C ALA A 59 -3.83 45.67 58.42
N PRO A 60 -2.68 46.36 58.25
CA PRO A 60 -1.46 46.11 59.04
C PRO A 60 -1.62 46.40 60.55
N HIS A 61 -2.57 47.25 60.92
CA HIS A 61 -2.85 47.62 62.32
C HIS A 61 -3.30 46.43 63.17
N LEU A 62 -3.83 45.36 62.56
CA LEU A 62 -4.23 44.13 63.24
C LEU A 62 -3.06 43.32 63.81
N PHE A 63 -1.81 43.64 63.45
CA PHE A 63 -0.61 42.95 63.94
C PHE A 63 0.19 43.76 64.98
N VAL A 64 -0.30 44.93 65.40
CA VAL A 64 0.39 45.80 66.36
C VAL A 64 0.08 45.35 67.79
N ILE A 65 1.07 44.78 68.48
CA ILE A 65 0.98 44.43 69.90
C ILE A 65 1.21 45.71 70.71
N GLN A 66 0.16 46.27 71.33
CA GLN A 66 0.31 47.43 72.22
C GLN A 66 1.07 47.03 73.49
N LYS A 67 2.34 47.44 73.57
CA LYS A 67 3.20 47.21 74.74
C LYS A 67 2.88 48.28 75.81
N GLY A 68 2.46 47.82 76.98
CA GLY A 68 2.07 48.68 78.12
C GLY A 68 3.15 49.70 78.51
N ALA A 69 2.67 50.87 78.94
CA ALA A 69 3.46 52.01 79.38
C ALA A 69 4.40 51.68 80.55
N VAL A 70 5.69 52.02 80.40
CA VAL A 70 6.71 51.97 81.47
C VAL A 70 6.89 53.38 82.02
N SER A 71 6.48 53.58 83.26
CA SER A 71 6.68 54.81 84.03
C SER A 71 8.16 55.11 84.26
N THR A 72 8.59 56.31 83.86
CA THR A 72 9.87 56.92 84.26
C THR A 72 9.70 57.60 85.62
N SER A 73 10.43 57.17 86.66
CA SER A 73 10.67 57.98 87.86
C SER A 73 12.18 58.17 88.05
N GLY A 74 12.66 59.37 87.71
CA GLY A 74 14.01 59.81 88.06
C GLY A 74 14.04 60.27 89.52
N ASN A 75 15.04 59.83 90.28
CA ASN A 75 15.39 60.40 91.57
C ASN A 75 16.80 60.97 91.49
N ALA A 76 16.89 62.28 91.73
CA ALA A 76 18.11 63.06 91.76
C ALA A 76 18.94 62.72 93.00
N ILE A 77 20.24 62.52 92.80
CA ILE A 77 21.24 62.32 93.84
C ILE A 77 21.74 63.70 94.28
N ALA A 78 21.63 64.00 95.58
CA ALA A 78 22.13 65.22 96.19
C ALA A 78 23.66 65.16 96.32
N GLY A 79 24.34 66.17 95.77
CA GLY A 79 25.80 66.34 95.83
C GLY A 79 26.25 67.04 97.12
N GLY A 80 27.25 66.45 97.77
CA GLY A 80 28.08 67.11 98.78
C GLY A 80 29.31 67.78 98.13
N PRO A 81 29.91 68.79 98.78
CA PRO A 81 31.00 69.58 98.22
C PRO A 81 32.33 68.81 98.29
N VAL A 82 33.07 68.75 97.19
CA VAL A 82 34.41 68.12 97.13
C VAL A 82 35.44 69.15 96.66
N ASP A 83 36.59 69.13 97.34
CA ASP A 83 37.76 69.99 97.24
C ASP A 83 38.22 70.35 95.81
N VAL A 84 38.66 71.60 95.65
CA VAL A 84 39.02 72.24 94.37
C VAL A 84 40.24 71.60 93.66
N GLN A 85 41.08 70.82 94.35
CA GLN A 85 42.11 69.99 93.70
C GLN A 85 41.57 68.66 93.13
N SER A 86 40.42 68.18 93.64
CA SER A 86 39.70 67.01 93.11
C SER A 86 38.87 67.36 91.87
N CYS A 87 38.39 68.60 91.73
CA CYS A 87 37.62 69.05 90.55
C CYS A 87 38.45 69.10 89.27
N ALA A 88 39.68 69.60 89.30
CA ALA A 88 40.54 69.65 88.11
C ALA A 88 40.94 68.24 87.62
N ALA A 89 41.26 67.33 88.57
CA ALA A 89 41.51 65.92 88.25
C ALA A 89 40.23 65.20 87.77
N ALA A 90 39.07 65.50 88.34
CA ALA A 90 37.78 64.95 87.90
C ALA A 90 37.36 65.45 86.51
N GLU A 91 37.62 66.72 86.16
CA GLU A 91 37.40 67.23 84.81
C GLU A 91 38.37 66.64 83.79
N GLN A 92 39.64 66.43 84.16
CA GLN A 92 40.61 65.76 83.30
C GLN A 92 40.23 64.30 83.06
N MET A 93 39.77 63.59 84.10
CA MET A 93 39.22 62.24 83.96
C MET A 93 37.97 62.23 83.09
N ARG A 94 37.01 63.16 83.28
CA ARG A 94 35.83 63.28 82.40
C ARG A 94 36.23 63.49 80.95
N ARG A 95 37.15 64.42 80.66
CA ARG A 95 37.65 64.64 79.29
C ARG A 95 38.34 63.40 78.73
N ALA A 96 39.09 62.65 79.54
CA ALA A 96 39.70 61.39 79.12
C ALA A 96 38.66 60.30 78.85
N PHE A 97 37.61 60.19 79.68
CA PHE A 97 36.50 59.27 79.48
C PHE A 97 35.65 59.64 78.27
N ASP A 98 35.33 60.91 78.08
CA ASP A 98 34.58 61.39 76.92
C ASP A 98 35.39 61.19 75.63
N GLY A 99 36.70 61.43 75.67
CA GLY A 99 37.62 61.11 74.59
C GLY A 99 37.67 59.61 74.28
N ALA A 100 37.74 58.76 75.31
CA ALA A 100 37.73 57.31 75.15
C ALA A 100 36.39 56.76 74.65
N LEU A 101 35.26 57.28 75.13
CA LEU A 101 33.91 56.93 74.67
C LEU A 101 33.70 57.37 73.22
N THR A 102 34.15 58.57 72.86
CA THR A 102 34.08 59.06 71.47
C THR A 102 34.93 58.18 70.54
N ALA A 103 36.14 57.82 70.95
CA ALA A 103 37.00 56.90 70.19
C ALA A 103 36.38 55.49 70.08
N PHE A 104 35.75 54.99 71.14
CA PHE A 104 35.07 53.70 71.14
C PHE A 104 33.83 53.69 70.23
N ILE A 105 33.00 54.73 70.27
CA ILE A 105 31.85 54.89 69.37
C ILE A 105 32.32 54.97 67.92
N ALA A 106 33.36 55.76 67.64
CA ALA A 106 33.96 55.83 66.31
C ALA A 106 34.45 54.46 65.83
N SER A 107 35.09 53.67 66.70
CA SER A 107 35.52 52.30 66.39
C SER A 107 34.35 51.34 66.11
N ILE A 108 33.22 51.48 66.81
CA ILE A 108 32.02 50.69 66.52
C ILE A 108 31.44 51.08 65.16
N ASP A 109 31.40 52.38 64.85
CA ASP A 109 30.88 52.86 63.58
C ASP A 109 31.77 52.46 62.41
N THR A 110 33.10 52.46 62.56
CA THR A 110 34.00 51.92 61.53
C THR A 110 33.78 50.42 61.31
N MET A 111 33.67 49.62 62.37
CA MET A 111 33.36 48.19 62.24
C MET A 111 32.01 47.95 61.54
N ARG A 112 30.96 48.70 61.89
CA ARG A 112 29.64 48.60 61.23
C ARG A 112 29.69 49.04 59.77
N GLN A 113 30.51 50.04 59.44
CA GLN A 113 30.71 50.45 58.05
C GLN A 113 31.44 49.36 57.26
N GLU A 114 32.46 48.74 57.84
CA GLU A 114 33.17 47.60 57.24
C GLU A 114 32.24 46.39 57.04
N GLU A 115 31.41 46.04 58.04
CA GLU A 115 30.40 44.98 57.91
C GLU A 115 29.40 45.27 56.78
N ARG A 116 28.90 46.51 56.69
CA ARG A 116 28.01 46.91 55.60
C ARG A 116 28.72 46.88 54.25
N ARG A 117 29.99 47.26 54.20
CA ARG A 117 30.81 47.21 52.98
C ARG A 117 30.99 45.77 52.52
N LEU A 118 31.36 44.86 53.42
CA LEU A 118 31.50 43.43 53.13
C LEU A 118 30.17 42.80 52.70
N ALA A 119 29.07 43.13 53.38
CA ALA A 119 27.73 42.67 53.00
C ALA A 119 27.33 43.19 51.60
N ALA A 120 27.63 44.45 51.28
CA ALA A 120 27.39 45.03 49.97
C ALA A 120 28.24 44.34 48.87
N GLU A 121 29.51 44.04 49.15
CA GLU A 121 30.38 43.27 48.25
C GLU A 121 29.85 41.84 48.00
N GLN A 122 29.41 41.16 49.06
CA GLN A 122 28.79 39.84 48.96
C GLN A 122 27.50 39.87 48.13
N HIS A 123 26.63 40.85 48.37
CA HIS A 123 25.40 41.03 47.59
C HIS A 123 25.69 41.37 46.13
N ALA A 124 26.67 42.23 45.85
CA ALA A 124 27.08 42.55 44.48
C ALA A 124 27.62 41.32 43.75
N THR A 125 28.42 40.49 44.42
CA THR A 125 28.95 39.23 43.87
C THR A 125 27.82 38.24 43.59
N ALA A 126 26.87 38.09 44.51
CA ALA A 126 25.71 37.21 44.33
C ALA A 126 24.81 37.67 43.19
N LEU A 127 24.58 38.98 43.04
CA LEU A 127 23.82 39.54 41.91
C LEU A 127 24.53 39.30 40.58
N ALA A 128 25.85 39.48 40.52
CA ALA A 128 26.64 39.19 39.33
C ALA A 128 26.56 37.70 38.94
N ALA A 129 26.65 36.79 39.92
CA ALA A 129 26.50 35.35 39.68
C ALA A 129 25.12 35.00 39.11
N LEU A 130 24.04 35.50 39.73
CA LEU A 130 22.67 35.27 39.24
C LEU A 130 22.41 35.88 37.85
N GLN A 131 23.02 37.03 37.55
CA GLN A 131 22.94 37.63 36.22
C GLN A 131 23.64 36.77 35.16
N ASN A 132 24.81 36.22 35.50
CA ASN A 132 25.55 35.31 34.63
C ASN A 132 24.78 34.01 34.40
N GLU A 133 24.22 33.40 35.45
CA GLU A 133 23.37 32.21 35.33
C GLU A 133 22.11 32.49 34.50
N SER A 134 21.44 33.62 34.74
CA SER A 134 20.29 34.03 33.93
C SER A 134 20.66 34.27 32.46
N ALA A 135 21.84 34.83 32.18
CA ALA A 135 22.33 35.00 30.82
C ALA A 135 22.65 33.66 30.15
N ALA A 136 23.27 32.72 30.88
CA ALA A 136 23.52 31.37 30.41
C ALA A 136 22.21 30.62 30.08
N CYS A 137 21.25 30.61 30.99
CA CYS A 137 19.94 29.99 30.74
C CYS A 137 19.20 30.62 29.55
N ARG A 138 19.28 31.95 29.36
CA ARG A 138 18.69 32.59 28.16
C ARG A 138 19.38 32.13 26.87
N SER A 139 20.71 32.01 26.89
CA SER A 139 21.45 31.51 25.73
C SER A 139 21.06 30.07 25.40
N GLU A 140 20.93 29.20 26.40
CA GLU A 140 20.48 27.82 26.23
C GLU A 140 19.05 27.75 25.69
N LEU A 141 18.14 28.56 26.22
CA LEU A 141 16.77 28.64 25.71
C LEU A 141 16.72 29.09 24.25
N HIS A 142 17.53 30.08 23.86
CA HIS A 142 17.62 30.51 22.47
C HIS A 142 18.18 29.42 21.56
N ALA A 143 19.20 28.68 22.02
CA ALA A 143 19.77 27.55 21.27
C ALA A 143 18.73 26.44 21.05
N LEU A 144 18.03 26.02 22.12
CA LEU A 144 16.97 25.01 22.02
C LEU A 144 15.80 25.46 21.16
N THR A 145 15.44 26.75 21.21
CA THR A 145 14.38 27.30 20.35
C THR A 145 14.78 27.23 18.87
N ALA A 146 16.04 27.52 18.54
CA ALA A 146 16.54 27.38 17.18
C ALA A 146 16.55 25.92 16.72
N GLU A 147 17.00 24.99 17.58
CA GLU A 147 17.01 23.56 17.28
C GLU A 147 15.59 23.01 17.05
N ILE A 148 14.61 23.42 17.86
CA ILE A 148 13.20 23.05 17.64
C ILE A 148 12.70 23.55 16.30
N ALA A 149 12.99 24.81 15.94
CA ALA A 149 12.57 25.36 14.65
C ALA A 149 13.20 24.63 13.46
N GLU A 150 14.47 24.24 13.55
CA GLU A 150 15.13 23.42 12.53
C GLU A 150 14.51 22.02 12.43
N GLN A 151 14.18 21.39 13.55
CA GLN A 151 13.50 20.10 13.56
C GLN A 151 12.09 20.18 12.97
N GLU A 152 11.31 21.21 13.32
CA GLU A 152 9.97 21.45 12.78
C GLU A 152 10.03 21.61 11.25
N GLN A 153 10.98 22.38 10.74
CA GLN A 153 11.20 22.51 9.29
C GLN A 153 11.56 21.16 8.65
N GLY A 154 12.44 20.38 9.28
CA GLY A 154 12.80 19.04 8.79
C GLY A 154 11.61 18.07 8.75
N TYR A 155 10.70 18.15 9.73
CA TYR A 155 9.46 17.37 9.71
C TYR A 155 8.50 17.80 8.60
N GLU A 156 8.41 19.10 8.32
CA GLU A 156 7.59 19.61 7.23
C GLU A 156 8.14 19.17 5.86
N ASP A 157 9.46 19.24 5.66
CA ASP A 157 10.11 18.77 4.44
C ASP A 157 9.89 17.25 4.23
N LEU A 158 10.01 16.46 5.30
CA LEU A 158 9.76 15.02 5.26
C LEU A 158 8.30 14.68 4.97
N ALA A 159 7.35 15.47 5.49
CA ALA A 159 5.93 15.30 5.20
C ALA A 159 5.64 15.59 3.71
N GLN A 160 6.23 16.65 3.15
CA GLN A 160 6.12 16.96 1.73
C GLN A 160 6.71 15.86 0.85
N GLU A 161 7.86 15.28 1.24
CA GLU A 161 8.45 14.16 0.52
C GLU A 161 7.55 12.92 0.57
N HIS A 162 6.98 12.61 1.74
CA HIS A 162 6.03 11.50 1.89
C HIS A 162 4.79 11.68 0.99
N ASP A 163 4.25 12.90 0.90
CA ASP A 163 3.11 13.20 0.04
C ASP A 163 3.46 13.03 -1.44
N ARG A 164 4.64 13.50 -1.88
CA ARG A 164 5.15 13.27 -3.25
C ARG A 164 5.31 11.79 -3.56
N ILE A 165 5.94 11.02 -2.67
CA ILE A 165 6.12 9.58 -2.83
C ILE A 165 4.75 8.87 -2.91
N THR A 166 3.78 9.32 -2.11
CA THR A 166 2.43 8.76 -2.12
C THR A 166 1.72 9.04 -3.45
N GLU A 167 1.87 10.25 -3.98
CA GLU A 167 1.35 10.61 -5.29
C GLU A 167 1.98 9.77 -6.41
N ASP A 168 3.32 9.68 -6.45
CA ASP A 168 4.06 8.87 -7.42
C ASP A 168 3.63 7.39 -7.36
N ARG A 169 3.48 6.86 -6.14
CA ARG A 169 3.00 5.48 -5.94
C ARG A 169 1.59 5.29 -6.51
N ASN A 170 0.69 6.26 -6.32
CA ASN A 170 -0.66 6.19 -6.84
C ASN A 170 -0.67 6.27 -8.38
N GLN A 171 0.16 7.13 -8.97
CA GLN A 171 0.33 7.22 -10.43
C GLN A 171 0.89 5.92 -11.01
N LEU A 172 1.89 5.32 -10.36
CA LEU A 172 2.46 4.04 -10.76
C LEU A 172 1.41 2.91 -10.67
N ALA A 173 0.61 2.88 -9.61
CA ALA A 173 -0.46 1.90 -9.46
C ALA A 173 -1.50 1.97 -10.59
N VAL A 174 -1.89 3.18 -11.01
CA VAL A 174 -2.78 3.38 -12.17
C VAL A 174 -2.13 2.87 -13.46
N THR A 175 -0.86 3.20 -13.68
CA THR A 175 -0.12 2.77 -14.88
C THR A 175 -0.01 1.24 -14.95
N VAL A 176 0.33 0.59 -13.83
CA VAL A 176 0.40 -0.88 -13.74
C VAL A 176 -0.98 -1.51 -14.00
N ALA A 177 -2.06 -0.95 -13.47
CA ALA A 177 -3.41 -1.44 -13.74
C ALA A 177 -3.79 -1.34 -15.22
N GLN A 178 -3.43 -0.23 -15.88
CA GLN A 178 -3.65 -0.04 -17.32
C GLN A 178 -2.84 -1.05 -18.16
N GLN A 179 -1.57 -1.25 -17.82
CA GLN A 179 -0.71 -2.23 -18.50
C GLN A 179 -1.23 -3.67 -18.32
N ASN A 180 -1.68 -4.05 -17.13
CA ASN A 180 -2.28 -5.36 -16.89
C ASN A 180 -3.58 -5.58 -17.67
N ALA A 181 -4.41 -4.55 -17.79
CA ALA A 181 -5.61 -4.60 -18.63
C ALA A 181 -5.24 -4.78 -20.12
N ALA A 182 -4.20 -4.08 -20.60
CA ALA A 182 -3.72 -4.23 -21.97
C ALA A 182 -3.17 -5.64 -22.24
N LEU A 183 -2.35 -6.19 -21.33
CA LEU A 183 -1.83 -7.55 -21.42
C LEU A 183 -2.96 -8.60 -21.44
N THR A 184 -4.01 -8.38 -20.66
CA THR A 184 -5.18 -9.27 -20.63
C THR A 184 -5.91 -9.26 -21.98
N ARG A 185 -6.08 -8.08 -22.60
CA ARG A 185 -6.69 -7.97 -23.95
C ARG A 185 -5.82 -8.65 -25.01
N MET A 186 -4.52 -8.37 -25.03
CA MET A 186 -3.59 -9.01 -25.97
C MET A 186 -3.57 -10.53 -25.81
N SER A 187 -3.64 -11.04 -24.58
CA SER A 187 -3.73 -12.49 -24.32
C SER A 187 -5.03 -13.09 -24.86
N ALA A 188 -6.15 -12.38 -24.75
CA ALA A 188 -7.42 -12.82 -25.35
C ALA A 188 -7.34 -12.83 -26.88
N GLU A 189 -6.81 -11.77 -27.50
CA GLU A 189 -6.59 -11.69 -28.95
C GLU A 189 -5.71 -12.83 -29.47
N ILE A 190 -4.60 -13.14 -28.77
CA ILE A 190 -3.74 -14.28 -29.14
C ILE A 190 -4.52 -15.60 -29.13
N LYS A 191 -5.36 -15.83 -28.10
CA LYS A 191 -6.19 -17.04 -28.03
C LYS A 191 -7.21 -17.09 -29.16
N ASP A 192 -7.78 -15.97 -29.55
CA ASP A 192 -8.72 -15.90 -30.68
C ASP A 192 -8.01 -16.16 -32.01
N TRP A 193 -6.82 -15.61 -32.22
CA TRP A 193 -5.98 -15.92 -33.39
C TRP A 193 -5.59 -17.41 -33.44
N GLN A 194 -5.28 -18.01 -32.30
CA GLN A 194 -4.98 -19.45 -32.22
C GLN A 194 -6.19 -20.31 -32.60
N ARG A 195 -7.40 -19.92 -32.16
CA ARG A 195 -8.65 -20.61 -32.56
C ARG A 195 -8.89 -20.48 -34.07
N GLN A 196 -8.77 -19.26 -34.60
CA GLN A 196 -8.93 -19.02 -36.04
C GLN A 196 -7.92 -19.81 -36.88
N ALA A 197 -6.67 -19.93 -36.41
CA ALA A 197 -5.66 -20.73 -37.07
C ALA A 197 -6.00 -22.23 -37.06
N ALA A 198 -6.52 -22.76 -35.94
CA ALA A 198 -6.98 -24.13 -35.84
C ALA A 198 -8.18 -24.42 -36.76
N ASP A 199 -9.16 -23.52 -36.80
CA ASP A 199 -10.32 -23.62 -37.68
C ASP A 199 -9.90 -23.59 -39.16
N ALA A 200 -8.98 -22.69 -39.52
CA ALA A 200 -8.42 -22.62 -40.87
C ALA A 200 -7.65 -23.90 -41.24
N GLN A 201 -6.89 -24.48 -40.31
CA GLN A 201 -6.19 -25.74 -40.53
C GLN A 201 -7.17 -26.90 -40.77
N ALA A 202 -8.22 -27.03 -39.96
CA ALA A 202 -9.27 -28.03 -40.16
C ALA A 202 -9.99 -27.87 -41.51
N ALA A 203 -10.22 -26.63 -41.95
CA ALA A 203 -10.79 -26.35 -43.26
C ALA A 203 -9.84 -26.79 -44.40
N VAL A 204 -8.54 -26.52 -44.28
CA VAL A 204 -7.52 -26.98 -45.25
C VAL A 204 -7.46 -28.50 -45.32
N GLU A 205 -7.48 -29.20 -44.17
CA GLU A 205 -7.51 -30.66 -44.11
C GLU A 205 -8.76 -31.22 -44.81
N THR A 206 -9.92 -30.59 -44.60
CA THR A 206 -11.18 -30.96 -45.25
C THR A 206 -11.09 -30.79 -46.77
N VAL A 207 -10.57 -29.66 -47.24
CA VAL A 207 -10.38 -29.40 -48.67
C VAL A 207 -9.40 -30.40 -49.29
N ASN A 208 -8.30 -30.73 -48.60
CA ASN A 208 -7.33 -31.71 -49.07
C ASN A 208 -7.95 -33.11 -49.21
N ARG A 209 -8.80 -33.51 -48.25
CA ARG A 209 -9.56 -34.76 -48.35
C ARG A 209 -10.47 -34.77 -49.57
N LEU A 210 -11.29 -33.73 -49.74
CA LEU A 210 -12.19 -33.63 -50.89
C LEU A 210 -11.42 -33.64 -52.22
N LEU A 211 -10.29 -32.92 -52.30
CA LEU A 211 -9.44 -32.92 -53.48
C LEU A 211 -8.87 -34.30 -53.79
N SER A 212 -8.52 -35.09 -52.77
CA SER A 212 -8.06 -36.47 -52.96
C SER A 212 -9.16 -37.39 -53.49
N GLU A 213 -10.39 -37.22 -53.02
CA GLU A 213 -11.56 -37.96 -53.47
C GLU A 213 -11.91 -37.64 -54.92
N GLU A 214 -11.91 -36.34 -55.28
CA GLU A 214 -12.11 -35.88 -56.65
C GLU A 214 -11.02 -36.39 -57.60
N LYS A 215 -9.75 -36.36 -57.20
CA LYS A 215 -8.66 -36.96 -57.99
C LYS A 215 -8.88 -38.45 -58.24
N ALA A 216 -9.31 -39.20 -57.22
CA ALA A 216 -9.62 -40.62 -57.38
C ALA A 216 -10.87 -40.87 -58.25
N ALA A 217 -11.89 -40.01 -58.19
CA ALA A 217 -13.05 -40.07 -59.07
C ALA A 217 -12.67 -39.78 -60.53
N LEU A 218 -11.84 -38.77 -60.78
CA LEU A 218 -11.33 -38.43 -62.10
C LEU A 218 -10.53 -39.59 -62.71
N LEU A 219 -9.64 -40.22 -61.94
CA LEU A 219 -8.88 -41.39 -62.41
C LEU A 219 -9.79 -42.56 -62.79
N ARG A 220 -10.82 -42.84 -61.97
CA ARG A 220 -11.81 -43.88 -62.29
C ARG A 220 -12.57 -43.56 -63.58
N SER A 221 -13.01 -42.32 -63.74
CA SER A 221 -13.72 -41.87 -64.94
C SER A 221 -12.84 -41.94 -66.19
N SER A 222 -11.58 -41.52 -66.10
CA SER A 222 -10.61 -41.65 -67.20
C SER A 222 -10.45 -43.10 -67.64
N LEU A 223 -10.30 -44.02 -66.69
CA LEU A 223 -10.13 -45.45 -66.98
C LEU A 223 -11.37 -46.05 -67.66
N GLN A 224 -12.57 -45.64 -67.24
CA GLN A 224 -13.82 -46.01 -67.92
C GLN A 224 -13.90 -45.47 -69.36
N LEU A 225 -13.45 -44.23 -69.59
CA LEU A 225 -13.41 -43.66 -70.95
C LEU A 225 -12.44 -44.42 -71.85
N ASP A 226 -11.28 -44.82 -71.34
CA ASP A 226 -10.31 -45.61 -72.10
C ASP A 226 -10.84 -47.02 -72.42
N GLN A 227 -11.55 -47.65 -71.49
CA GLN A 227 -12.26 -48.91 -71.73
C GLN A 227 -13.32 -48.76 -72.82
N LEU A 228 -14.20 -47.76 -72.72
CA LEU A 228 -15.24 -47.50 -73.72
C LEU A 228 -14.65 -47.19 -75.11
N ARG A 229 -13.51 -46.50 -75.17
CA ARG A 229 -12.78 -46.26 -76.42
C ARG A 229 -12.26 -47.57 -77.03
N SER A 230 -11.67 -48.45 -76.22
CA SER A 230 -11.22 -49.78 -76.68
C SER A 230 -12.39 -50.60 -77.22
N GLU A 231 -13.49 -50.69 -76.48
CA GLU A 231 -14.69 -51.42 -76.93
C GLU A 231 -15.26 -50.84 -78.23
N LEU A 232 -15.25 -49.51 -78.39
CA LEU A 232 -15.68 -48.85 -79.61
C LEU A 232 -14.76 -49.20 -80.78
N THR A 233 -13.43 -49.24 -80.58
CA THR A 233 -12.49 -49.67 -81.62
C THR A 233 -12.68 -51.14 -82.00
N ASP A 234 -12.92 -52.01 -81.02
CA ASP A 234 -13.17 -53.44 -81.27
C ASP A 234 -14.47 -53.63 -82.07
N LYS A 235 -15.54 -52.93 -81.68
CA LYS A 235 -16.81 -52.94 -82.44
C LYS A 235 -16.62 -52.44 -83.86
N HIS A 236 -15.85 -51.37 -84.06
CA HIS A 236 -15.56 -50.86 -85.40
C HIS A 236 -14.80 -51.87 -86.25
N GLN A 237 -13.83 -52.59 -85.69
CA GLN A 237 -13.11 -53.66 -86.40
C GLN A 237 -14.04 -54.82 -86.78
N VAL A 238 -14.97 -55.21 -85.89
CA VAL A 238 -15.97 -56.24 -86.18
C VAL A 238 -16.91 -55.78 -87.30
N GLU A 239 -17.38 -54.54 -87.28
CA GLU A 239 -18.20 -53.98 -88.36
C GLU A 239 -17.47 -53.98 -89.70
N GLN A 240 -16.20 -53.57 -89.73
CA GLN A 240 -15.36 -53.62 -90.94
C GLN A 240 -15.21 -55.06 -91.47
N ALA A 241 -14.94 -56.02 -90.59
CA ALA A 241 -14.82 -57.44 -90.96
C ALA A 241 -16.15 -58.00 -91.49
N LEU A 242 -17.28 -57.61 -90.89
CA LEU A 242 -18.61 -57.98 -91.36
C LEU A 242 -18.91 -57.41 -92.75
N ASP A 243 -18.52 -56.16 -93.00
CA ASP A 243 -18.69 -55.53 -94.31
C ASP A 243 -17.79 -56.17 -95.38
N GLU A 244 -16.56 -56.55 -95.04
CA GLU A 244 -15.69 -57.35 -95.92
C GLU A 244 -16.32 -58.72 -96.21
N ALA A 245 -16.81 -59.43 -95.19
CA ALA A 245 -17.47 -60.71 -95.35
C ALA A 245 -18.74 -60.60 -96.22
N ARG A 246 -19.51 -59.51 -96.09
CA ARG A 246 -20.66 -59.21 -96.96
C ARG A 246 -20.21 -58.99 -98.41
N ARG A 247 -19.12 -58.26 -98.64
CA ARG A 247 -18.54 -58.05 -99.99
C ARG A 247 -18.07 -59.37 -100.61
N GLU A 248 -17.34 -60.19 -99.85
CA GLU A 248 -16.88 -61.50 -100.33
C GLU A 248 -18.06 -62.45 -100.60
N ASN A 249 -19.08 -62.49 -99.74
CA ASN A 249 -20.27 -63.30 -99.99
C ASN A 249 -20.98 -62.87 -101.28
N ALA A 250 -21.13 -61.57 -101.53
CA ALA A 250 -21.68 -61.04 -102.78
C ALA A 250 -20.83 -61.47 -103.99
N ARG A 251 -19.50 -61.41 -103.89
CA ARG A 251 -18.57 -61.90 -104.92
C ARG A 251 -18.72 -63.39 -105.17
N LEU A 252 -18.79 -64.22 -104.12
CA LEU A 252 -18.98 -65.67 -104.24
C LEU A 252 -20.35 -66.02 -104.83
N ARG A 253 -21.42 -65.31 -104.46
CA ARG A 253 -22.74 -65.46 -105.09
C ARG A 253 -22.69 -65.16 -106.58
N GLY A 254 -22.05 -64.06 -106.98
CA GLY A 254 -21.84 -63.75 -108.40
C GLY A 254 -21.07 -64.85 -109.15
N ARG A 255 -20.09 -65.51 -108.51
CA ARG A 255 -19.40 -66.67 -109.11
C ARG A 255 -20.30 -67.90 -109.21
N LEU A 256 -21.12 -68.17 -108.19
CA LEU A 256 -22.09 -69.27 -108.21
C LEU A 256 -23.11 -69.07 -109.33
N GLU A 257 -23.65 -67.86 -109.50
CA GLU A 257 -24.58 -67.52 -110.60
C GLU A 257 -23.97 -67.80 -111.98
N VAL A 258 -22.66 -67.62 -112.16
CA VAL A 258 -21.95 -67.96 -113.42
C VAL A 258 -21.78 -69.47 -113.59
N LEU A 259 -21.49 -70.20 -112.51
CA LEU A 259 -21.22 -71.65 -112.56
C LEU A 259 -22.49 -72.51 -112.58
N GLU A 260 -23.60 -72.04 -112.02
CA GLU A 260 -24.86 -72.76 -111.91
C GLU A 260 -25.41 -73.22 -113.29
N PRO A 261 -25.39 -72.41 -114.38
CA PRO A 261 -25.73 -72.88 -115.72
C PRO A 261 -24.81 -73.99 -116.26
N PHE A 262 -23.51 -73.95 -115.93
CA PHE A 262 -22.56 -75.00 -116.34
C PHE A 262 -22.81 -76.30 -115.56
N ALA A 263 -23.11 -76.22 -114.26
CA ALA A 263 -23.48 -77.37 -113.46
C ALA A 263 -24.82 -77.98 -113.92
N ALA A 264 -25.81 -77.14 -114.26
CA ALA A 264 -27.09 -77.58 -114.80
C ALA A 264 -26.94 -78.27 -116.17
N THR A 265 -26.06 -77.78 -117.04
CA THR A 265 -25.76 -78.44 -118.33
C THR A 265 -25.00 -79.76 -118.16
N LEU A 266 -24.06 -79.85 -117.22
CA LEU A 266 -23.38 -81.11 -116.86
C LEU A 266 -24.32 -82.12 -116.18
N ALA A 267 -25.23 -81.68 -115.30
CA ALA A 267 -26.24 -82.55 -114.70
C ALA A 267 -27.24 -83.05 -115.76
N ALA A 268 -27.62 -82.21 -116.72
CA ALA A 268 -28.42 -82.62 -117.88
C ALA A 268 -27.69 -83.61 -118.79
N SER A 269 -26.35 -83.56 -118.89
CA SER A 269 -25.55 -84.57 -119.61
C SER A 269 -25.42 -85.88 -118.83
N ALA A 270 -25.25 -85.84 -117.50
CA ALA A 270 -25.23 -87.03 -116.64
C ALA A 270 -26.59 -87.76 -116.61
N HIS A 271 -27.71 -87.02 -116.61
CA HIS A 271 -29.05 -87.60 -116.77
C HIS A 271 -29.31 -88.16 -118.17
N ARG A 272 -28.56 -87.75 -119.20
CA ARG A 272 -28.56 -88.39 -120.53
C ARG A 272 -27.79 -89.71 -120.54
N GLU A 273 -26.76 -89.88 -119.72
CA GLU A 273 -25.98 -91.13 -119.60
C GLU A 273 -26.64 -92.18 -118.68
N ALA A 274 -27.38 -91.77 -117.65
CA ALA A 274 -28.04 -92.68 -116.71
C ALA A 274 -29.39 -93.26 -117.18
N GLY A 275 -29.77 -93.05 -118.46
CA GLY A 275 -30.99 -93.59 -119.07
C GLY A 275 -30.93 -95.05 -119.53
N GLY A 276 -29.83 -95.76 -119.26
CA GLY A 276 -29.61 -97.16 -119.65
C GLY A 276 -29.57 -98.15 -118.48
N LYS A 277 -30.75 -98.71 -118.14
CA LYS A 277 -31.02 -100.00 -117.46
C LYS A 277 -29.85 -100.73 -116.75
N VAL A 278 -29.95 -101.00 -115.43
CA VAL A 278 -29.76 -102.33 -114.76
C VAL A 278 -30.43 -102.32 -113.37
N LYS A 279 -30.90 -103.50 -112.94
CA LYS A 279 -31.81 -103.87 -111.82
C LYS A 279 -31.02 -104.35 -110.56
N PRO A 280 -31.64 -104.93 -109.50
CA PRO A 280 -31.49 -104.56 -108.08
C PRO A 280 -30.41 -105.34 -107.28
N ALA A 281 -30.03 -104.84 -106.08
CA ALA A 281 -29.40 -105.66 -105.02
C ALA A 281 -29.54 -105.06 -103.61
N LYS A 282 -29.45 -105.95 -102.63
CA LYS A 282 -29.85 -105.89 -101.21
C LYS A 282 -28.88 -105.15 -100.28
N GLN A 283 -29.49 -104.70 -99.17
CA GLN A 283 -29.05 -104.68 -97.77
C GLN A 283 -27.80 -103.88 -97.34
N GLY A 284 -27.99 -103.12 -96.25
CA GLY A 284 -26.91 -102.56 -95.44
C GLY A 284 -27.41 -101.58 -94.40
N SER A 285 -28.14 -102.07 -93.40
CA SER A 285 -28.35 -101.35 -92.13
C SER A 285 -27.00 -101.16 -91.43
N LEU A 286 -26.75 -99.97 -90.88
CA LEU A 286 -25.90 -99.65 -89.73
C LEU A 286 -25.98 -98.11 -89.62
N GLY A 287 -26.65 -97.53 -88.63
CA GLY A 287 -26.26 -97.62 -87.23
C GLY A 287 -25.61 -96.28 -86.88
N LEU A 288 -26.44 -95.34 -86.42
CA LEU A 288 -25.99 -94.09 -85.79
C LEU A 288 -25.00 -94.40 -84.66
N PRO A 289 -24.04 -93.50 -84.43
CA PRO A 289 -23.90 -93.04 -83.06
C PRO A 289 -23.95 -91.52 -82.98
N ALA A 290 -24.83 -91.07 -82.09
CA ALA A 290 -24.70 -89.83 -81.38
C ALA A 290 -23.44 -89.90 -80.49
N MET A 291 -22.71 -88.80 -80.37
CA MET A 291 -21.96 -88.52 -79.14
C MET A 291 -21.80 -87.01 -78.93
N ALA A 292 -22.26 -86.62 -77.76
CA ALA A 292 -22.17 -85.30 -77.17
C ALA A 292 -20.76 -84.99 -76.65
N ALA A 293 -20.46 -83.71 -76.45
CA ALA A 293 -19.62 -83.26 -75.36
C ALA A 293 -20.05 -81.85 -74.92
N GLN A 294 -20.35 -81.76 -73.63
CA GLN A 294 -20.76 -80.59 -72.85
C GLN A 294 -19.59 -79.64 -72.54
N PRO A 295 -19.88 -78.43 -72.02
CA PRO A 295 -18.89 -77.42 -71.64
C PRO A 295 -18.43 -77.61 -70.19
N ASP A 296 -17.19 -77.22 -69.91
CA ASP A 296 -16.74 -76.94 -68.53
C ASP A 296 -16.47 -75.44 -68.39
N SER A 297 -17.05 -74.85 -67.35
CA SER A 297 -16.74 -73.55 -66.75
C SER A 297 -16.61 -73.75 -65.25
#